data_AF-A0A534ILV4-F1
#
_entry.id   AF-A0A534ILV4-F1
#
_cell.length_a   1.000
_cell.length_b   1.000
_cell.length_c   1.000
_cell.angle_alpha   90.00
_cell.angle_beta   90.00
_cell.angle_gamma   90.00
#
_symmetry.space_group_name_H-M   'P 1'
#
loop_
_entity.id
_entity.type
_entity.pdbx_description
1 polymer ?
#
loop_
_entity_poly.entity_id
_entity_poly.type
_entity_poly.pdbx_seq_one_letter_code
_entity_poly.pdbx_strand_id
1 'polypeptide(L)' 'MLSNELEYCLNDAFHQAREARHEYLTVEHLLLAILDTPKVREVLRACGADT' A
#
# COMPACT_ATOMS: atom_id res chain seq x y z
N MET A 1 14.96 1.76 -10.38
CA MET A 1 14.92 1.37 -8.95
C MET A 1 13.66 1.96 -8.36
N LEU A 2 12.99 1.22 -7.48
CA LEU A 2 11.86 1.76 -6.72
C LEU A 2 12.39 2.79 -5.71
N SER A 3 11.54 3.73 -5.29
CA SER A 3 11.89 4.60 -4.17
C SER A 3 11.93 3.78 -2.88
N ASN A 4 12.77 4.18 -1.92
CA ASN A 4 12.83 3.52 -0.61
C ASN A 4 11.46 3.47 0.09
N GLU A 5 10.64 4.50 -0.11
CA GLU A 5 9.27 4.58 0.42
C GLU A 5 8.35 3.52 -0.18
N LEU A 6 8.41 3.33 -1.50
CA LEU A 6 7.61 2.31 -2.18
C LEU A 6 8.09 0.89 -1.84
N GLU A 7 9.40 0.70 -1.71
CA GLU A 7 9.98 -0.58 -1.28
C GLU A 7 9.57 -0.93 0.16
N TYR A 8 9.50 0.07 1.05
CA TYR A 8 8.96 -0.11 2.40
C TYR A 8 7.49 -0.55 2.37
N CYS A 9 6.63 0.15 1.62
CA CYS A 9 5.20 -0.21 1.51
C CYS A 9 4.99 -1.62 0.93
N LEU A 10 5.81 -2.02 -0.05
CA LEU A 10 5.75 -3.36 -0.64
C LEU A 10 6.14 -4.44 0.36
N ASN A 11 7.20 -4.23 1.14
CA ASN A 11 7.60 -5.16 2.19
C ASN A 11 6.51 -5.27 3.27
N ASP A 12 5.92 -4.16 3.68
CA ASP A 12 4.83 -4.14 4.65
C ASP A 12 3.60 -4.92 4.15
N ALA A 13 3.15 -4.67 2.91
CA ALA A 13 2.06 -5.42 2.28
C ALA A 13 2.33 -6.93 2.24
N PHE A 14 3.57 -7.33 1.93
CA PHE A 14 3.98 -8.73 1.90
C PHE A 14 3.97 -9.36 3.29
N HIS A 15 4.47 -8.66 4.30
CA HIS A 15 4.46 -9.12 5.70
C HIS A 15 3.03 -9.32 6.19
N GLN A 16 2.14 -8.34 5.98
CA GLN A 16 0.73 -8.45 6.38
C GLN A 16 0.02 -9.62 5.69
N ALA A 17 0.17 -9.77 4.37
CA ALA A 17 -0.42 -10.89 3.63
C ALA A 17 0.08 -12.26 4.14
N ARG A 18 1.37 -12.36 4.45
CA ARG A 18 1.97 -13.58 4.98
C ARG A 18 1.50 -13.91 6.40
N GLU A 19 1.40 -12.90 7.28
CA GLU A 19 0.87 -13.08 8.64
C GLU A 19 -0.59 -13.54 8.63
N ALA A 20 -1.39 -12.98 7.70
CA ALA A 20 -2.77 -13.39 7.46
C ALA A 20 -2.90 -14.74 6.70
N ARG A 21 -1.77 -15.35 6.31
CA ARG A 21 -1.71 -16.61 5.53
C ARG A 21 -2.46 -16.52 4.20
N HIS A 22 -2.47 -15.35 3.58
CA HIS A 22 -3.01 -15.19 2.25
C HIS A 22 -2.12 -15.91 1.25
N GLU A 23 -2.76 -16.68 0.37
CA GLU A 23 -2.08 -17.44 -0.68
C GLU A 23 -1.42 -16.53 -1.72
N TYR A 24 -1.99 -15.33 -1.91
CA TYR A 24 -1.56 -14.38 -2.91
C TYR A 24 -1.36 -12.99 -2.30
N LEU A 25 -0.33 -12.30 -2.80
CA LEU A 25 -0.26 -10.85 -2.70
C LEU A 25 -1.03 -10.26 -3.89
N THR A 26 -1.96 -9.36 -3.61
CA THR A 26 -2.82 -8.75 -4.63
C THR A 26 -2.62 -7.24 -4.69
N VAL A 27 -3.22 -6.59 -5.70
CA VAL A 27 -3.18 -5.12 -5.82
C VAL A 27 -3.91 -4.40 -4.70
N GLU A 28 -4.89 -5.05 -4.06
CA GLU A 28 -5.61 -4.53 -2.90
C GLU A 28 -4.71 -4.42 -1.66
N HIS A 29 -3.80 -5.39 -1.46
CA HIS A 29 -2.81 -5.32 -0.38
C HIS A 29 -1.83 -4.17 -0.61
N LEU A 30 -1.38 -4.00 -1.86
CA LEU A 30 -0.51 -2.89 -2.21
C LEU A 30 -1.21 -1.56 -2.01
N LEU A 31 -2.47 -1.44 -2.48
CA LEU A 31 -3.29 -0.26 -2.27
C LEU A 31 -3.38 0.06 -0.78
N LEU A 32 -3.72 -0.91 0.05
CA LEU A 32 -3.81 -0.73 1.51
C LEU A 32 -2.50 -0.22 2.11
N ALA A 33 -1.36 -0.82 1.76
CA ALA A 33 -0.07 -0.41 2.32
C ALA A 33 0.35 1.00 1.88
N ILE A 34 0.02 1.42 0.66
CA ILE A 34 0.36 2.78 0.20
C ILE A 34 -0.60 3.86 0.72
N LEU A 35 -1.76 3.49 1.27
CA LEU A 35 -2.70 4.46 1.86
C LEU A 35 -2.09 5.21 3.04
N ASP A 36 -1.07 4.68 3.70
CA ASP A 36 -0.39 5.38 4.79
C ASP A 36 0.62 6.44 4.33
N THR A 37 0.90 6.49 3.03
CA THR A 37 1.76 7.52 2.44
C THR A 37 1.02 8.85 2.32
N PRO A 38 1.46 9.95 2.98
CA PRO A 38 0.74 11.22 2.96
C PRO A 38 0.47 11.76 1.54
N LYS A 39 1.43 11.58 0.63
CA LYS A 39 1.30 11.96 -0.77
C LYS A 39 0.22 11.16 -1.52
N VAL A 40 0.06 9.88 -1.20
CA VAL A 40 -0.99 9.03 -1.78
C VAL A 40 -2.35 9.48 -1.28
N ARG A 41 -2.50 9.76 0.03
CA ARG A 41 -3.75 10.33 0.58
C ARG A 41 -4.11 11.64 -0.07
N GLU A 42 -3.15 12.54 -0.26
CA GLU A 42 -3.37 13.82 -0.96
C GLU A 42 -3.94 13.62 -2.37
N VAL A 43 -3.33 12.72 -3.15
CA VAL A 43 -3.80 12.39 -4.51
C VAL A 43 -5.21 11.79 -4.48
N LEU A 44 -5.48 10.85 -3.58
CA LEU A 44 -6.79 10.22 -3.48
C LEU A 44 -7.89 11.21 -3.06
N ARG A 45 -7.61 12.10 -2.10
CA ARG A 45 -8.52 13.20 -1.72
C ARG A 45 -8.75 14.17 -2.87
N ALA A 46 -7.72 14.51 -3.64
CA ALA A 46 -7.86 15.34 -4.82
C ALA A 46 -8.72 14.67 -5.92
N CYS A 47 -8.78 13.34 -5.94
CA CYS A 47 -9.69 12.56 -6.77
C CYS A 47 -11.10 12.37 -6.16
N GLY A 48 -11.38 12.93 -4.97
CA GLY A 48 -12.68 12.84 -4.31
C GLY A 48 -12.92 11.55 -3.52
N ALA A 49 -11.87 10.77 -3.24
CA ALA A 49 -11.99 9.58 -2.40
C ALA A 49 -12.11 9.95 -0.91
N ASP A 50 -12.95 9.22 -0.19
CA ASP A 50 -13.00 9.26 1.27
C ASP A 50 -11.79 8.47 1.81
N THR A 51 -10.80 9.19 2.35
CA THR A 51 -9.49 8.66 2.74
C THR A 51 -8.95 9.30 4.01
#